data_AF-A0A6C0UDW5-F1
#
_entry.id   AF-A0A6C0UDW5-F1
#
_cell.length_a   1.000
_cell.length_b   1.000
_cell.length_c   1.000
_cell.angle_alpha   90.00
_cell.angle_beta   90.00
_cell.angle_gamma   90.00
#
_symmetry.space_group_name_H-M   'P 1'
#
loop_
_entity.id
_entity.type
_entity.pdbx_description
1 polymer ?
#
loop_
_entity_poly.entity_id
_entity_poly.type
_entity_poly.pdbx_seq_one_letter_code
_entity_poly.pdbx_strand_id
1 'polypeptide(L)'
;MADTYMDSVVALTSFANNVFTNVVAAVIASLILGAIGYVYRGRVRSRIQRLLHYAFDTTVTAQLTWVERYSEPPRADLDIDTFQRLRDVTGIDLSAESISENAIRVRSPELPTTLEIRIEECHNFDEGLESTPRYEVRIQTYADLAFGYRTMDSVKAFQTLADDVASEIRDECFPTAEQPQTFLTGTVTSKTPYRVDTLIEDDELTLRAKVRDSKMELRFEDPRYLTQGIRKYFNPL
;
A
#
# COMPACT_ATOMS: atom_id res chain seq x y z
N MET A 1 19.46 42.63 69.88
CA MET A 1 18.05 42.21 69.63
C MET A 1 17.43 42.84 68.39
N ALA A 2 17.91 43.99 67.88
CA ALA A 2 17.43 44.57 66.62
C ALA A 2 17.94 43.83 65.37
N ASP A 3 19.19 43.35 65.36
CA ASP A 3 19.79 42.70 64.19
C ASP A 3 19.13 41.37 63.81
N THR A 4 18.70 40.58 64.80
CA THR A 4 18.02 39.29 64.57
C THR A 4 16.62 39.44 63.95
N TYR A 5 15.99 40.62 64.14
CA TYR A 5 14.70 40.95 63.53
C TYR A 5 14.84 41.39 62.07
N MET A 6 15.96 42.03 61.69
CA MET A 6 16.20 42.40 60.30
C MET A 6 16.54 41.18 59.43
N ASP A 7 17.36 40.26 59.93
CA ASP A 7 17.73 39.05 59.17
C ASP A 7 16.54 38.14 58.87
N SER A 8 15.59 38.02 59.80
CA SER A 8 14.36 37.24 59.60
C SER A 8 13.42 37.86 58.57
N VAL A 9 13.34 39.19 58.49
CA VAL A 9 12.54 39.91 57.48
C VAL A 9 13.18 39.83 56.09
N VAL A 10 14.51 39.90 55.99
CA VAL A 10 15.24 39.72 54.73
C VAL A 10 15.13 38.27 54.22
N ALA A 11 15.20 37.28 55.11
CA ALA A 11 15.01 35.87 54.75
C ALA A 11 13.58 35.60 54.24
N LEU A 12 12.55 36.13 54.92
CA LEU A 12 11.14 35.99 54.53
C LEU A 12 10.83 36.66 53.19
N THR A 13 11.39 37.83 52.92
CA THR A 13 11.21 38.54 51.64
C THR A 13 11.94 37.86 50.49
N SER A 14 13.13 37.30 50.71
CA SER A 14 13.83 36.50 49.69
C SER A 14 13.12 35.18 49.37
N PHE A 15 12.56 34.51 50.39
CA PHE A 15 11.78 33.28 50.22
C PHE A 15 10.47 33.56 49.47
N ALA A 16 9.74 34.61 49.86
CA ALA A 16 8.51 35.01 49.18
C ALA A 16 8.76 35.39 47.72
N ASN A 17 9.85 36.10 47.41
CA ASN A 17 10.22 36.45 46.03
C ASN A 17 10.56 35.20 45.21
N ASN A 18 11.33 34.25 45.74
CA ASN A 18 11.67 33.01 45.03
C ASN A 18 10.44 32.12 44.77
N VAL A 19 9.52 32.02 45.74
CA VAL A 19 8.26 31.29 45.56
C VAL A 19 7.39 31.98 44.51
N PHE A 20 7.27 33.30 44.57
CA PHE A 20 6.48 34.08 43.61
C PHE A 20 7.04 33.96 42.19
N THR A 21 8.37 34.09 41.99
CA THR A 21 8.99 33.92 40.67
C THR A 21 8.80 32.51 40.12
N ASN A 22 8.88 31.48 40.97
CA ASN A 22 8.66 30.09 40.55
C ASN A 22 7.21 29.85 40.13
N VAL A 23 6.23 30.39 40.87
CA VAL A 23 4.81 30.29 40.53
C VAL A 23 4.50 31.03 39.23
N VAL A 24 5.02 32.26 39.06
CA VAL A 24 4.83 33.05 37.84
C VAL A 24 5.47 32.35 36.64
N ALA A 25 6.68 31.81 36.78
CA ALA A 25 7.35 31.05 35.72
C ALA A 25 6.55 29.79 35.35
N ALA A 26 5.97 29.07 36.32
CA ALA A 26 5.14 27.90 36.07
C ALA A 26 3.84 28.25 35.32
N VAL A 27 3.21 29.37 35.67
CA VAL A 27 2.00 29.87 34.97
C VAL A 27 2.34 30.26 33.52
N ILE A 28 3.44 30.98 33.30
CA ILE A 28 3.90 31.37 31.96
C ILE A 28 4.25 30.13 31.13
N ALA A 29 4.98 29.17 31.70
CA ALA A 29 5.31 27.91 31.02
C ALA A 29 4.04 27.11 30.64
N SER A 30 3.04 27.08 31.52
CA SER A 30 1.76 26.41 31.25
C SER A 30 0.97 27.10 30.14
N LEU A 31 0.97 28.44 30.09
CA LEU A 31 0.36 29.21 29.01
C LEU A 31 1.08 29.01 27.68
N ILE A 32 2.42 28.96 27.69
CA ILE A 32 3.23 28.67 26.49
C ILE A 32 2.95 27.26 25.99
N LEU A 33 2.93 26.26 26.87
CA LEU A 33 2.58 24.88 26.51
C LEU A 33 1.14 24.77 26.00
N GLY A 34 0.20 25.48 26.61
CA GLY A 34 -1.18 25.57 26.15
C GLY A 34 -1.30 26.23 24.77
N ALA A 35 -0.56 27.31 24.54
CA ALA A 35 -0.51 28.01 23.25
C ALA A 35 0.16 27.15 22.17
N ILE A 36 1.27 26.46 22.48
CA ILE A 36 1.90 25.48 21.58
C ILE A 36 0.91 24.34 21.30
N GLY A 37 0.27 23.79 22.31
CA GLY A 37 -0.74 22.75 22.14
C GLY A 37 -1.92 23.20 21.26
N TYR A 38 -2.35 24.44 21.39
CA TYR A 38 -3.42 25.05 20.59
C TYR A 38 -2.98 25.29 19.13
N VAL A 39 -1.82 25.95 18.93
CA VAL A 39 -1.26 26.26 17.60
C VAL A 39 -0.93 24.98 16.83
N TYR A 40 -0.42 23.95 17.51
CA TYR A 40 -0.05 22.69 16.89
C TYR A 40 -1.16 21.63 16.96
N ARG A 41 -2.37 21.96 17.44
CA ARG A 41 -3.47 21.00 17.66
C ARG A 41 -3.79 20.17 16.42
N GLY A 42 -3.80 20.79 15.23
CA GLY A 42 -4.06 20.09 13.97
C GLY A 42 -2.92 19.13 13.56
N ARG A 43 -1.66 19.55 13.71
CA ARG A 43 -0.48 18.75 13.36
C ARG A 43 -0.22 17.61 14.35
N VAL A 44 -0.46 17.86 15.65
CA VAL A 44 -0.32 16.84 16.71
C VAL A 44 -1.44 15.81 16.60
N ARG A 45 -2.70 16.24 16.39
CA ARG A 45 -3.84 15.32 16.25
C ARG A 45 -3.67 14.37 15.07
N SER A 46 -3.24 14.88 13.91
CA SER A 46 -2.99 14.04 12.72
C SER A 46 -1.83 13.05 12.92
N ARG A 47 -0.76 13.44 13.62
CA ARG A 47 0.33 12.51 14.00
C ARG A 47 -0.13 11.45 14.99
N ILE A 48 -0.90 11.81 16.02
CA ILE A 48 -1.45 10.85 16.98
C ILE A 48 -2.40 9.88 16.29
N GLN A 49 -3.30 10.37 15.43
CA GLN A 49 -4.21 9.50 14.67
C GLN A 49 -3.45 8.49 13.80
N ARG A 50 -2.37 8.92 13.12
CA ARG A 50 -1.49 8.01 12.36
C ARG A 50 -0.81 6.96 13.22
N LEU A 51 -0.27 7.37 14.37
CA LEU A 51 0.31 6.46 15.36
C LEU A 51 -0.72 5.45 15.87
N LEU A 52 -1.95 5.88 16.14
CA LEU A 52 -3.04 4.99 16.55
C LEU A 52 -3.41 4.04 15.40
N HIS A 53 -3.55 4.53 14.17
CA HIS A 53 -3.85 3.68 13.00
C HIS A 53 -2.76 2.63 12.75
N TYR A 54 -1.50 3.00 12.96
CA TYR A 54 -0.37 2.07 12.91
C TYR A 54 -0.39 1.05 14.06
N ALA A 55 -0.60 1.53 15.29
CA ALA A 55 -0.59 0.70 16.49
C ALA A 55 -1.73 -0.34 16.49
N PHE A 56 -2.90 0.06 15.99
CA PHE A 56 -4.09 -0.79 15.88
C PHE A 56 -4.24 -1.48 14.53
N ASP A 57 -3.20 -1.43 13.68
CA ASP A 57 -3.15 -2.10 12.37
C ASP A 57 -4.42 -1.91 11.53
N THR A 58 -4.80 -0.65 11.34
CA THR A 58 -6.06 -0.33 10.64
C THR A 58 -6.04 -0.88 9.21
N THR A 59 -7.16 -1.49 8.82
CA THR A 59 -7.32 -2.11 7.50
C THR A 59 -7.17 -1.08 6.37
N VAL A 60 -6.32 -1.45 5.41
CA VAL A 60 -6.12 -0.82 4.10
C VAL A 60 -6.74 -1.75 3.05
N THR A 61 -7.28 -1.19 1.98
CA THR A 61 -7.75 -1.98 0.83
C THR A 61 -6.92 -1.69 -0.41
N ALA A 62 -6.73 -2.69 -1.26
CA ALA A 62 -6.09 -2.54 -2.55
C ALA A 62 -6.84 -3.29 -3.64
N GLN A 63 -6.94 -2.68 -4.81
CA GLN A 63 -7.29 -3.35 -6.05
C GLN A 63 -6.00 -3.47 -6.87
N LEU A 64 -5.58 -4.70 -7.16
CA LEU A 64 -4.30 -5.01 -7.79
C LEU A 64 -4.53 -5.75 -9.10
N THR A 65 -3.74 -5.41 -10.11
CA THR A 65 -3.76 -6.04 -11.43
C THR A 65 -2.32 -6.27 -11.89
N TRP A 66 -1.92 -7.53 -11.97
CA TRP A 66 -0.71 -7.96 -12.68
C TRP A 66 -1.02 -8.08 -14.17
N VAL A 67 -0.11 -7.59 -15.00
CA VAL A 67 -0.27 -7.54 -16.44
C VAL A 67 0.98 -8.10 -17.11
N GLU A 68 0.77 -9.01 -18.06
CA GLU A 68 1.79 -9.47 -18.99
C GLU A 68 1.32 -9.30 -20.42
N ARG A 69 2.15 -8.70 -21.26
CA ARG A 69 1.83 -8.40 -22.66
C ARG A 69 2.66 -9.23 -23.61
N TYR A 70 1.97 -9.84 -24.55
CA TYR A 70 2.49 -10.77 -25.54
C TYR A 70 2.25 -10.24 -26.95
N SER A 71 3.23 -10.42 -27.82
CA SER A 71 3.14 -10.09 -29.26
C SER A 71 2.53 -11.22 -30.08
N GLU A 72 2.56 -12.45 -29.57
CA GLU A 72 2.06 -13.65 -30.24
C GLU A 72 0.65 -14.02 -29.74
N PRO A 73 -0.16 -14.66 -30.59
CA PRO A 73 -1.46 -15.19 -30.16
C PRO A 73 -1.32 -16.38 -29.21
N PRO A 74 -2.27 -16.56 -28.27
CA PRO A 74 -2.30 -17.71 -27.40
C PRO A 74 -2.46 -19.00 -28.23
N ARG A 75 -1.75 -20.05 -27.84
CA ARG A 75 -1.86 -21.39 -28.43
C ARG A 75 -2.91 -22.27 -27.78
N ALA A 76 -3.33 -21.89 -26.57
CA ALA A 76 -4.33 -22.58 -25.77
C ALA A 76 -5.21 -21.53 -25.08
N ASP A 77 -6.50 -21.85 -24.91
CA ASP A 77 -7.44 -21.04 -24.15
C ASP A 77 -7.31 -21.30 -22.64
N LEU A 78 -7.77 -20.37 -21.81
CA LEU A 78 -7.90 -20.60 -20.38
C LEU A 78 -9.11 -21.51 -20.09
N ASP A 79 -8.87 -22.82 -19.97
CA ASP A 79 -9.92 -23.82 -19.77
C ASP A 79 -9.79 -24.58 -18.43
N ILE A 80 -10.54 -25.69 -18.31
CA ILE A 80 -10.53 -26.52 -17.10
C ILE A 80 -9.20 -27.28 -16.92
N ASP A 81 -8.49 -27.58 -17.99
CA ASP A 81 -7.20 -28.26 -17.94
C ASP A 81 -6.12 -27.28 -17.45
N THR A 82 -6.14 -26.03 -17.95
CA THR A 82 -5.32 -24.94 -17.40
C THR A 82 -5.60 -24.73 -15.91
N PHE A 83 -6.87 -24.70 -15.49
CA PHE A 83 -7.20 -24.58 -14.07
C PHE A 83 -6.61 -25.72 -13.21
N GLN A 84 -6.67 -26.97 -13.69
CA GLN A 84 -6.12 -28.11 -12.96
C GLN A 84 -4.61 -27.97 -12.79
N ARG A 85 -3.89 -27.55 -13.83
CA ARG A 85 -2.45 -27.28 -13.75
C ARG A 85 -2.12 -26.16 -12.77
N LEU A 86 -2.86 -25.05 -12.82
CA LEU A 86 -2.68 -23.94 -11.87
C LEU A 86 -2.81 -24.42 -10.42
N ARG A 87 -3.79 -25.28 -10.13
CA ARG A 87 -3.96 -25.87 -8.80
C ARG A 87 -2.79 -26.77 -8.41
N ASP A 88 -2.30 -27.58 -9.35
CA ASP A 88 -1.22 -28.53 -9.08
C ASP A 88 0.14 -27.83 -8.90
N VAL A 89 0.42 -26.78 -9.67
CA VAL A 89 1.69 -26.02 -9.64
C VAL A 89 1.78 -25.10 -8.44
N THR A 90 0.71 -24.38 -8.11
CA THR A 90 0.71 -23.47 -6.96
C THR A 90 0.81 -24.21 -5.63
N GLY A 91 0.44 -25.50 -5.59
CA GLY A 91 0.38 -26.29 -4.36
C GLY A 91 -0.67 -25.77 -3.36
N ILE A 92 -1.53 -24.85 -3.80
CA ILE A 92 -2.60 -24.22 -3.03
C ILE A 92 -3.92 -24.88 -3.43
N ASP A 93 -4.81 -25.07 -2.46
CA ASP A 93 -6.17 -25.56 -2.70
C ASP A 93 -7.04 -24.47 -3.39
N LEU A 94 -6.75 -24.21 -4.67
CA LEU A 94 -7.51 -23.29 -5.50
C LEU A 94 -8.87 -23.90 -5.84
N SER A 95 -9.94 -23.11 -5.64
CA SER A 95 -11.29 -23.46 -6.08
C SER A 95 -11.73 -22.57 -7.23
N ALA A 96 -12.21 -23.15 -8.33
CA ALA A 96 -12.79 -22.40 -9.43
C ALA A 96 -14.20 -21.91 -9.07
N GLU A 97 -14.43 -20.60 -9.20
CA GLU A 97 -15.77 -20.00 -9.09
C GLU A 97 -16.48 -19.94 -10.44
N SER A 98 -15.72 -19.66 -11.50
CA SER A 98 -16.22 -19.68 -12.88
C SER A 98 -15.08 -19.94 -13.86
N ILE A 99 -15.37 -20.70 -14.91
CA ILE A 99 -14.47 -20.93 -16.05
C ILE A 99 -15.25 -20.55 -17.29
N SER A 100 -14.67 -19.69 -18.12
CA SER A 100 -15.22 -19.23 -19.39
C SER A 100 -14.09 -19.10 -20.40
N GLU A 101 -14.43 -18.98 -21.68
CA GLU A 101 -13.44 -18.78 -22.74
C GLU A 101 -12.54 -17.58 -22.41
N ASN A 102 -11.24 -17.86 -22.27
CA ASN A 102 -10.21 -16.87 -21.95
C ASN A 102 -10.39 -16.12 -20.61
N ALA A 103 -11.15 -16.68 -19.67
CA ALA A 103 -11.24 -16.15 -18.31
C ALA A 103 -11.54 -17.21 -17.25
N ILE A 104 -10.74 -17.23 -16.19
CA ILE A 104 -10.90 -18.10 -15.02
C ILE A 104 -11.02 -17.23 -13.77
N ARG A 105 -12.01 -17.52 -12.92
CA ARG A 105 -12.08 -16.96 -11.57
C ARG A 105 -11.74 -18.03 -10.56
N VAL A 106 -10.70 -17.78 -9.77
CA VAL A 106 -10.21 -18.70 -8.74
C VAL A 106 -10.24 -18.04 -7.38
N ARG A 107 -10.63 -18.82 -6.37
CA ARG A 107 -10.54 -18.44 -4.97
C ARG A 107 -9.40 -19.21 -4.33
N SER A 108 -8.51 -18.47 -3.67
CA SER A 108 -7.42 -19.01 -2.85
C SER A 108 -7.76 -18.86 -1.37
N PRO A 109 -7.47 -19.85 -0.51
CA PRO A 109 -7.62 -19.71 0.93
C PRO A 109 -6.68 -18.66 1.54
N GLU A 110 -5.60 -18.31 0.84
CA GLU A 110 -4.61 -17.33 1.31
C GLU A 110 -5.02 -15.89 1.04
N LEU A 111 -6.02 -15.68 0.18
CA LEU A 111 -6.51 -14.37 -0.20
C LEU A 111 -7.92 -14.12 0.33
N PRO A 112 -8.21 -12.93 0.87
CA PRO A 112 -9.55 -12.55 1.29
C PRO A 112 -10.48 -12.23 0.11
N THR A 113 -10.01 -12.35 -1.14
CA THR A 113 -10.72 -11.99 -2.37
C THR A 113 -10.46 -13.03 -3.47
N THR A 114 -11.37 -13.11 -4.44
CA THR A 114 -11.23 -13.95 -5.64
C THR A 114 -10.24 -13.29 -6.60
N LEU A 115 -9.46 -14.11 -7.32
CA LEU A 115 -8.66 -13.67 -8.45
C LEU A 115 -9.40 -13.94 -9.75
N GLU A 116 -9.34 -12.96 -10.65
CA GLU A 116 -9.82 -13.09 -12.02
C GLU A 116 -8.61 -13.05 -12.96
N ILE A 117 -8.48 -14.10 -13.75
CA ILE A 117 -7.41 -14.32 -14.72
C ILE A 117 -8.05 -14.22 -16.10
N ARG A 118 -7.54 -13.37 -16.99
CA ARG A 118 -8.11 -13.17 -18.34
C ARG A 118 -7.02 -13.04 -19.38
N ILE A 119 -7.27 -13.57 -20.58
CA ILE A 119 -6.49 -13.28 -21.79
C ILE A 119 -7.35 -12.39 -22.68
N GLU A 120 -6.87 -11.19 -23.00
CA GLU A 120 -7.59 -10.21 -23.81
C GLU A 120 -6.75 -9.76 -25.02
N GLU A 121 -7.38 -9.62 -26.18
CA GLU A 121 -6.74 -8.99 -27.34
C GLU A 121 -6.70 -7.46 -27.16
N CYS A 122 -5.51 -6.88 -27.34
CA CYS A 122 -5.26 -5.45 -27.25
C CYS A 122 -5.08 -4.86 -28.64
N HIS A 123 -6.06 -4.08 -29.10
CA HIS A 123 -6.00 -3.40 -30.38
C HIS A 123 -5.24 -2.05 -30.35
N ASN A 124 -4.90 -1.52 -29.17
CA ASN A 124 -4.29 -0.20 -28.99
C ASN A 124 -2.96 -0.27 -28.19
N PHE A 125 -1.90 -0.78 -28.80
CA PHE A 125 -0.55 -0.60 -28.26
C PHE A 125 0.07 0.65 -28.91
N ASP A 126 0.33 1.69 -28.11
CA ASP A 126 0.71 3.04 -28.57
C ASP A 126 2.08 3.15 -29.30
N GLU A 127 2.70 2.05 -29.73
CA GLU A 127 3.96 2.09 -30.49
C GLU A 127 3.91 1.16 -31.71
N GLY A 128 3.82 1.79 -32.89
CA GLY A 128 4.18 1.19 -34.18
C GLY A 128 3.01 1.04 -35.17
N LEU A 129 3.27 1.40 -36.42
CA LEU A 129 2.38 1.30 -37.58
C LEU A 129 2.03 -0.15 -38.01
N GLU A 130 2.29 -1.16 -37.18
CA GLU A 130 2.03 -2.56 -37.52
C GLU A 130 0.88 -3.14 -36.69
N SER A 131 -0.17 -3.52 -37.41
CA SER A 131 -1.45 -4.04 -36.92
C SER A 131 -1.38 -5.50 -36.45
N THR A 132 -0.32 -5.88 -35.74
CA THR A 132 -0.19 -7.24 -35.23
C THR A 132 -1.05 -7.37 -33.96
N PRO A 133 -1.98 -8.32 -33.89
CA PRO A 133 -2.80 -8.52 -32.69
C PRO A 133 -1.87 -8.81 -31.51
N ARG A 134 -1.98 -8.01 -30.44
CA ARG A 134 -1.23 -8.20 -29.19
C ARG A 134 -2.17 -8.71 -28.13
N TYR A 135 -1.66 -9.50 -27.20
CA TYR A 135 -2.47 -10.13 -26.16
C TYR A 135 -1.99 -9.69 -24.78
N GLU A 136 -2.93 -9.55 -23.85
CA GLU A 136 -2.66 -9.16 -22.48
C GLU A 136 -3.24 -10.21 -21.54
N VAL A 137 -2.37 -10.81 -20.71
CA VAL A 137 -2.76 -11.62 -19.57
C VAL A 137 -2.95 -10.69 -18.38
N ARG A 138 -4.15 -10.69 -17.80
CA ARG A 138 -4.51 -9.91 -16.62
C ARG A 138 -4.83 -10.84 -15.47
N ILE A 139 -4.12 -10.68 -14.35
CA ILE A 139 -4.42 -11.36 -13.09
C ILE A 139 -4.79 -10.27 -12.09
N GLN A 140 -6.07 -10.18 -11.74
CA GLN A 140 -6.59 -9.09 -10.92
C GLN A 140 -7.41 -9.57 -9.74
N THR A 141 -7.40 -8.78 -8.67
CA THR A 141 -8.33 -8.95 -7.55
C THR A 141 -9.74 -8.58 -7.99
N TYR A 142 -10.70 -9.50 -7.85
CA TYR A 142 -12.10 -9.26 -8.22
C TYR A 142 -12.77 -8.21 -7.33
N ALA A 143 -12.49 -8.26 -6.03
CA ALA A 143 -12.85 -7.25 -5.05
C ALA A 143 -11.60 -6.75 -4.30
N ASP A 144 -11.76 -5.63 -3.60
CA ASP A 144 -10.75 -5.01 -2.75
C ASP A 144 -10.05 -6.03 -1.81
N LEU A 145 -8.75 -6.21 -2.00
CA LEU A 145 -7.87 -6.96 -1.12
C LEU A 145 -7.65 -6.18 0.17
N ALA A 146 -8.11 -6.72 1.30
CA ALA A 146 -7.87 -6.13 2.62
C ALA A 146 -6.53 -6.61 3.21
N PHE A 147 -5.76 -5.67 3.79
CA PHE A 147 -4.53 -5.94 4.52
C PHE A 147 -4.27 -4.91 5.63
N GLY A 148 -3.35 -5.20 6.55
CA GLY A 148 -2.94 -4.29 7.62
C GLY A 148 -1.71 -3.46 7.24
N TYR A 149 -1.50 -2.31 7.89
CA TYR A 149 -0.26 -1.54 7.75
C TYR A 149 0.98 -2.30 8.22
N ARG A 150 0.81 -3.23 9.17
CA ARG A 150 1.88 -4.06 9.73
C ARG A 150 1.91 -5.45 9.10
N THR A 151 0.74 -6.02 8.81
CA THR A 151 0.60 -7.36 8.23
C THR A 151 0.26 -7.25 6.75
N MET A 152 1.27 -7.46 5.90
CA MET A 152 1.15 -7.41 4.44
C MET A 152 0.96 -8.80 3.82
N ASP A 153 0.52 -9.77 4.61
CA ASP A 153 0.48 -11.18 4.21
C ASP A 153 -0.42 -11.38 2.97
N SER A 154 -1.59 -10.74 2.91
CA SER A 154 -2.48 -10.79 1.74
C SER A 154 -1.84 -10.21 0.48
N VAL A 155 -1.04 -9.14 0.61
CA VAL A 155 -0.35 -8.50 -0.53
C VAL A 155 0.77 -9.40 -1.04
N LYS A 156 1.52 -10.01 -0.12
CA LYS A 156 2.58 -10.96 -0.45
C LYS A 156 2.01 -12.23 -1.08
N ALA A 157 0.92 -12.77 -0.53
CA ALA A 157 0.22 -13.92 -1.09
C ALA A 157 -0.30 -13.62 -2.50
N PHE A 158 -0.85 -12.42 -2.74
CA PHE A 158 -1.26 -11.99 -4.08
C PHE A 158 -0.05 -11.97 -5.03
N GLN A 159 1.05 -11.36 -4.61
CA GLN A 159 2.26 -11.25 -5.42
C GLN A 159 2.82 -12.62 -5.82
N THR A 160 2.93 -13.55 -4.86
CA THR A 160 3.41 -14.92 -5.13
C THR A 160 2.45 -15.68 -6.03
N LEU A 161 1.15 -15.68 -5.72
CA LEU A 161 0.17 -16.39 -6.51
C LEU A 161 0.05 -15.85 -7.94
N ALA A 162 0.12 -14.52 -8.12
CA ALA A 162 0.10 -13.92 -9.45
C ALA A 162 1.33 -14.27 -10.28
N ASP A 163 2.52 -14.36 -9.66
CA ASP A 163 3.77 -14.76 -10.33
C ASP A 163 3.70 -16.23 -10.79
N ASP A 164 3.25 -17.13 -9.90
CA ASP A 164 3.08 -18.55 -10.21
C ASP A 164 2.05 -18.78 -11.33
N VAL A 165 0.89 -18.10 -11.24
CA VAL A 165 -0.16 -18.16 -12.26
C VAL A 165 0.32 -17.59 -13.59
N ALA A 166 1.01 -16.45 -13.58
CA ALA A 166 1.55 -15.83 -14.79
C ALA A 166 2.57 -16.75 -15.48
N SER A 167 3.46 -17.38 -14.70
CA SER A 167 4.43 -18.33 -15.23
C SER A 167 3.76 -19.53 -15.90
N GLU A 168 2.73 -20.11 -15.28
CA GLU A 168 2.04 -21.26 -15.86
C GLU A 168 1.27 -20.87 -17.14
N ILE A 169 0.58 -19.72 -17.15
CA ILE A 169 -0.11 -19.23 -18.35
C ILE A 169 0.86 -18.96 -19.48
N ARG A 170 2.04 -18.41 -19.18
CA ARG A 170 3.10 -18.22 -20.18
C ARG A 170 3.52 -19.55 -20.78
N ASP A 171 3.80 -20.54 -19.94
CA ASP A 171 4.34 -21.83 -20.37
C ASP A 171 3.30 -22.66 -21.16
N GLU A 172 2.01 -22.53 -20.85
CA GLU A 172 0.94 -23.25 -21.54
C GLU A 172 0.38 -22.48 -22.75
N CYS A 173 -0.02 -21.22 -22.56
CA CYS A 173 -0.69 -20.43 -23.59
C CYS A 173 0.29 -19.72 -24.53
N PHE A 174 1.50 -19.37 -24.08
CA PHE A 174 2.48 -18.57 -24.84
C PHE A 174 3.89 -19.19 -24.90
N PRO A 175 4.06 -20.50 -25.21
CA PRO A 175 5.34 -21.20 -25.05
C PRO A 175 6.45 -20.73 -26.00
N THR A 176 6.12 -20.00 -27.07
CA THR A 176 7.09 -19.45 -28.03
C THR A 176 7.31 -17.96 -27.91
N ALA A 177 6.52 -17.28 -27.08
CA ALA A 177 6.63 -15.84 -26.97
C ALA A 177 7.97 -15.45 -26.34
N GLU A 178 8.59 -14.42 -26.89
CA GLU A 178 9.68 -13.72 -26.21
C GLU A 178 9.19 -13.12 -24.89
N GLN A 179 10.11 -12.80 -23.97
CA GLN A 179 9.77 -12.34 -22.62
C GLN A 179 8.68 -11.26 -22.66
N PRO A 180 7.55 -11.46 -21.96
CA PRO A 180 6.47 -10.50 -21.98
C PRO A 180 6.90 -9.16 -21.37
N GLN A 181 6.26 -8.09 -21.81
CA GLN A 181 6.31 -6.86 -21.04
C GLN A 181 5.41 -7.05 -19.81
N THR A 182 6.05 -7.23 -18.66
CA THR A 182 5.37 -7.40 -17.37
C THR A 182 5.31 -6.07 -16.63
N PHE A 183 4.19 -5.81 -15.95
CA PHE A 183 4.06 -4.71 -14.99
C PHE A 183 2.88 -4.96 -14.04
N LEU A 184 2.85 -4.23 -12.93
CA LEU A 184 1.75 -4.29 -11.97
C LEU A 184 1.14 -2.91 -11.81
N THR A 185 -0.19 -2.84 -11.82
CA THR A 185 -0.92 -1.62 -11.49
C THR A 185 -1.88 -1.87 -10.34
N GLY A 186 -2.27 -0.79 -9.67
CA GLY A 186 -3.28 -0.91 -8.64
C GLY A 186 -3.70 0.41 -8.04
N THR A 187 -4.76 0.32 -7.26
CA THR A 187 -5.26 1.39 -6.41
C THR A 187 -5.22 0.92 -4.98
N VAL A 188 -4.62 1.71 -4.09
CA VAL A 188 -4.62 1.44 -2.66
C VAL A 188 -5.35 2.55 -1.93
N THR A 189 -6.32 2.18 -1.10
CA THR A 189 -7.19 3.09 -0.37
C THR A 189 -6.97 2.93 1.14
N SER A 190 -6.66 4.05 1.79
CA SER A 190 -6.31 4.14 3.21
C SER A 190 -7.31 5.01 3.94
N LYS A 191 -7.69 4.66 5.18
CA LYS A 191 -8.54 5.52 6.02
C LYS A 191 -7.81 6.78 6.50
N THR A 192 -6.49 6.79 6.43
CA THR A 192 -5.67 7.95 6.76
C THR A 192 -5.33 8.73 5.48
N PRO A 193 -5.65 10.03 5.39
CA PRO A 193 -5.26 10.83 4.25
C PRO A 193 -3.75 10.98 4.17
N TYR A 194 -3.22 10.85 2.95
CA TYR A 194 -1.85 11.17 2.61
C TYR A 194 -1.61 12.67 2.75
N ARG A 195 -0.36 13.08 3.01
CA ARG A 195 -0.09 14.49 3.39
C ARG A 195 -0.28 15.49 2.26
N VAL A 196 -0.10 15.07 1.00
CA VAL A 196 -0.04 15.96 -0.17
C VAL A 196 -0.41 15.17 -1.42
N ASP A 197 -1.15 15.80 -2.33
CA ASP A 197 -1.27 15.32 -3.71
C ASP A 197 0.11 15.36 -4.35
N THR A 198 0.69 14.20 -4.60
CA THR A 198 2.10 14.12 -5.03
C THR A 198 2.25 13.00 -6.04
N LEU A 199 3.07 13.29 -7.05
CA LEU A 199 3.62 12.28 -7.93
C LEU A 199 4.90 11.74 -7.29
N ILE A 200 4.94 10.43 -7.10
CA ILE A 200 6.08 9.69 -6.59
C ILE A 200 6.68 8.95 -7.78
N GLU A 201 7.93 9.23 -8.08
CA GLU A 201 8.75 8.48 -9.03
C GLU A 201 9.95 7.94 -8.25
N ASP A 202 10.10 6.62 -8.25
CA ASP A 202 11.16 5.91 -7.54
C ASP A 202 11.84 4.95 -8.51
N ASP A 203 12.99 5.37 -9.02
CA ASP A 203 13.77 4.63 -10.00
C ASP A 203 14.32 3.31 -9.44
N GLU A 204 14.57 3.24 -8.12
CA GLU A 204 15.10 2.02 -7.48
C GLU A 204 14.05 0.90 -7.47
N LEU A 205 12.79 1.26 -7.22
CA LEU A 205 11.68 0.33 -7.21
C LEU A 205 10.95 0.26 -8.55
N THR A 206 11.40 1.03 -9.55
CA THR A 206 10.70 1.22 -10.84
C THR A 206 9.21 1.55 -10.64
N LEU A 207 8.93 2.39 -9.66
CA LEU A 207 7.58 2.74 -9.20
C LEU A 207 7.20 4.13 -9.69
N ARG A 208 6.01 4.24 -10.26
CA ARG A 208 5.30 5.50 -10.43
C ARG A 208 4.00 5.44 -9.65
N ALA A 209 3.80 6.40 -8.76
CA ALA A 209 2.57 6.50 -8.00
C ALA A 209 2.02 7.91 -7.94
N LYS A 210 0.70 8.00 -7.99
CA LYS A 210 -0.04 9.23 -7.89
C LYS A 210 -0.93 9.17 -6.67
N VAL A 211 -0.64 10.06 -5.73
CA VAL A 211 -1.36 10.14 -4.45
C VAL A 211 -2.39 11.26 -4.54
N ARG A 212 -3.63 10.96 -4.16
CA ARG A 212 -4.73 11.92 -4.01
C ARG A 212 -5.57 11.57 -2.79
N ASP A 213 -5.66 12.48 -1.83
CA ASP A 213 -6.42 12.30 -0.58
C ASP A 213 -6.09 10.99 0.17
N SER A 214 -6.98 10.00 0.14
CA SER A 214 -6.88 8.67 0.77
C SER A 214 -6.53 7.57 -0.24
N LYS A 215 -6.39 7.90 -1.52
CA LYS A 215 -6.19 6.97 -2.61
C LYS A 215 -4.81 7.16 -3.23
N MET A 216 -4.14 6.06 -3.54
CA MET A 216 -2.90 6.06 -4.31
C MET A 216 -3.03 5.10 -5.48
N GLU A 217 -2.81 5.63 -6.68
CA GLU A 217 -2.70 4.85 -7.90
C GLU A 217 -1.22 4.53 -8.12
N LEU A 218 -0.88 3.26 -8.25
CA LEU A 218 0.49 2.79 -8.39
C LEU A 218 0.68 2.00 -9.68
N ARG A 219 1.89 2.09 -10.22
CA ARG A 219 2.40 1.27 -11.30
C ARG A 219 3.84 0.88 -10.99
N PHE A 220 4.11 -0.41 -10.95
CA PHE A 220 5.44 -0.98 -10.87
C PHE A 220 5.80 -1.58 -12.22
N GLU A 221 6.99 -1.28 -12.75
CA GLU A 221 7.49 -1.98 -13.93
C GLU A 221 7.88 -3.41 -13.57
N ASP A 222 8.51 -3.63 -12.41
CA ASP A 222 8.70 -4.98 -11.86
C ASP A 222 7.71 -5.25 -10.72
N PRO A 223 6.71 -6.15 -10.91
CA PRO A 223 5.72 -6.49 -9.89
C PRO A 223 6.32 -7.01 -8.58
N ARG A 224 7.55 -7.52 -8.61
CA ARG A 224 8.19 -8.10 -7.43
C ARG A 224 8.48 -7.06 -6.34
N TYR A 225 8.50 -5.78 -6.72
CA TYR A 225 8.65 -4.68 -5.77
C TYR A 225 7.35 -4.24 -5.10
N LEU A 226 6.19 -4.84 -5.42
CA LEU A 226 4.89 -4.46 -4.83
C LEU A 226 4.93 -4.36 -3.30
N THR A 227 5.36 -5.43 -2.63
CA THR A 227 5.41 -5.47 -1.16
C THR A 227 6.38 -4.42 -0.61
N GLN A 228 7.53 -4.21 -1.27
CA GLN A 228 8.52 -3.23 -0.83
C GLN A 228 8.04 -1.80 -1.02
N GLY A 229 7.45 -1.49 -2.17
CA GLY A 229 6.91 -0.17 -2.48
C GLY A 229 5.71 0.17 -1.61
N ILE A 230 4.81 -0.80 -1.34
CA ILE A 230 3.73 -0.58 -0.38
C ILE A 230 4.32 -0.27 1.00
N ARG A 231 5.33 -1.02 1.46
CA ARG A 231 5.96 -0.76 2.77
C ARG A 231 6.66 0.60 2.86
N LYS A 232 7.34 1.04 1.79
CA LYS A 232 8.08 2.30 1.73
C LYS A 232 7.14 3.50 1.74
N TYR A 233 6.02 3.43 1.00
CA TYR A 233 5.14 4.59 0.75
C TYR A 233 3.80 4.56 1.50
N PHE A 234 3.37 3.41 2.03
CA PHE A 234 2.12 3.26 2.80
C PHE A 234 2.36 3.06 4.29
N ASN A 235 3.52 3.44 4.80
CA ASN A 235 3.72 3.52 6.24
C ASN A 235 3.11 4.84 6.78
N PRO A 236 2.14 4.79 7.71
CA PRO A 236 1.61 6.01 8.33
C PRO A 236 2.63 6.76 9.20
N LEU A 237 3.79 6.16 9.50
CA LEU A 237 4.89 6.69 10.32
C LEU A 237 6.07 7.21 9.50
#